data_AF-A0A9Q0HCV6-F1
#
_entry.id   AF-A0A9Q0HCV6-F1
#
_cell.length_a   1.000
_cell.length_b   1.000
_cell.length_c   1.000
_cell.angle_alpha   90.00
_cell.angle_beta   90.00
_cell.angle_gamma   90.00
#
_symmetry.space_group_name_H-M   'P 1'
#
loop_
_entity.id
_entity.type
_entity.pdbx_description
1 polymer ?
#
loop_
_entity_poly.entity_id
_entity_poly.type
_entity_poly.pdbx_seq_one_letter_code
_entity_poly.pdbx_strand_id
1 'polypeptide(L)'
;MGLAVPICYGGEHALGVSGAMTKSLLLSAKHVEASRMTLHWFGNTSSSSLWYELADIEAKVRMKKGDRVWKIAFGSGFKCNSAVWECNRTIKAPTDCPWVDCMNRYPKALEFDQS
;
A
#
# COMPACT_ATOMS: atom_id res chain seq x y z
N MET A 1 10.33 0.16 -12.29
CA MET A 1 10.82 0.97 -11.14
C MET A 1 10.00 0.50 -9.94
N GLY A 2 10.62 -0.11 -8.93
CA GLY A 2 9.86 -0.83 -7.89
C GLY A 2 9.01 0.09 -7.00
N LEU A 3 7.83 -0.38 -6.60
CA LEU A 3 6.96 0.26 -5.61
C LEU A 3 7.26 -0.34 -4.23
N ALA A 4 7.64 0.48 -3.26
CA ALA A 4 7.72 0.07 -1.86
C ALA A 4 6.39 0.39 -1.18
N VAL A 5 5.78 -0.57 -0.49
CA VAL A 5 4.47 -0.46 0.13
C VAL A 5 4.62 -0.83 1.61
N PRO A 6 4.90 0.16 2.47
CA PRO A 6 5.04 -0.05 3.91
C PRO A 6 3.66 -0.13 4.56
N ILE A 7 3.44 -1.17 5.35
CA ILE A 7 2.18 -1.42 6.03
C ILE A 7 2.47 -1.84 7.46
N CYS A 8 1.63 -1.37 8.37
CA CYS A 8 1.63 -1.86 9.72
C CYS A 8 0.29 -2.48 10.02
N TYR A 9 0.34 -3.78 10.24
CA TYR A 9 -0.76 -4.60 10.66
C TYR A 9 -0.72 -4.69 12.19
N GLY A 10 -1.19 -3.65 12.87
CA GLY A 10 -1.16 -3.64 14.33
C GLY A 10 -2.13 -2.64 14.92
N GLY A 11 -3.40 -3.06 15.03
CA GLY A 11 -4.40 -2.38 15.85
C GLY A 11 -4.56 -0.88 15.59
N GLU A 12 -4.87 -0.15 16.67
CA GLU A 12 -5.26 1.27 16.70
C GLU A 12 -4.16 2.24 16.23
N HIS A 13 -2.94 1.76 15.97
CA HIS A 13 -1.77 2.60 15.67
C HIS A 13 -1.25 2.50 14.23
N ALA A 14 -2.00 1.86 13.31
CA ALA A 14 -1.57 1.64 11.91
C ALA A 14 -1.07 2.90 11.19
N LEU A 15 -1.74 4.05 11.40
CA LEU A 15 -1.31 5.35 10.84
C LEU A 15 0.04 5.82 11.40
N GLY A 16 0.23 5.73 12.72
CA GLY A 16 1.45 6.18 13.39
C GLY A 16 2.67 5.38 12.93
N VAL A 17 2.52 4.05 12.83
CA VAL A 17 3.63 3.21 12.38
C VAL A 17 3.92 3.39 10.88
N SER A 18 2.90 3.51 10.02
CA SER A 18 3.10 3.83 8.60
C SER A 18 3.82 5.17 8.40
N GLY A 19 3.47 6.20 9.18
CA GLY A 19 4.16 7.49 9.18
C GLY A 19 5.63 7.40 9.62
N ALA A 20 5.89 6.69 10.72
CA ALA A 20 7.25 6.46 11.20
C ALA A 20 8.12 5.73 10.15
N MET A 21 7.58 4.68 9.53
CA MET A 21 8.25 3.94 8.46
C MET A 21 8.54 4.81 7.23
N THR A 22 7.56 5.61 6.81
CA THR A 22 7.70 6.52 5.66
C THR A 22 8.89 7.45 5.87
N LYS A 23 9.01 8.01 7.09
CA LYS A 23 10.11 8.88 7.48
C LYS A 23 11.44 8.13 7.57
N SER A 24 11.49 6.99 8.25
CA SER A 24 12.71 6.22 8.46
C SER A 24 13.31 5.64 7.17
N LEU A 25 12.47 5.28 6.20
CA LEU A 25 12.88 4.68 4.93
C LEU A 25 12.88 5.68 3.76
N LEU A 26 12.65 6.97 4.03
CA LEU A 26 12.62 8.05 3.03
C LEU A 26 11.67 7.75 1.86
N LEU A 27 10.47 7.24 2.17
CA LEU A 27 9.50 6.83 1.18
C LEU A 27 8.65 8.02 0.72
N SER A 28 8.43 8.11 -0.59
CA SER A 28 7.58 9.15 -1.18
C SER A 28 6.09 8.88 -0.95
N ALA A 29 5.26 9.91 -1.12
CA ALA A 29 3.80 9.78 -1.08
C ALA A 29 3.27 8.70 -2.04
N LYS A 30 3.92 8.51 -3.20
CA LYS A 30 3.57 7.48 -4.19
C LYS A 30 3.84 6.06 -3.68
N HIS A 31 4.86 5.87 -2.86
CA HIS A 31 5.20 4.57 -2.26
C HIS A 31 4.11 4.15 -1.25
N VAL A 32 3.64 5.09 -0.44
CA VAL A 32 2.66 4.80 0.62
C VAL A 32 1.20 4.97 0.19
N GLU A 33 0.94 5.35 -1.06
CA GLU A 33 -0.41 5.64 -1.56
C GLU A 33 -1.35 4.45 -1.37
N ALA A 34 -0.93 3.24 -1.76
CA ALA A 34 -1.77 2.05 -1.66
C ALA A 34 -2.19 1.73 -0.20
N SER A 35 -1.24 1.88 0.73
CA SER A 35 -1.46 1.73 2.18
C SER A 35 -2.49 2.72 2.70
N ARG A 36 -2.37 3.98 2.29
CA ARG A 36 -3.34 5.03 2.67
C ARG A 36 -4.72 4.79 2.04
N MET A 37 -4.78 4.40 0.78
CA MET A 37 -6.02 4.02 0.08
C MET A 37 -6.74 2.90 0.84
N THR A 38 -6.01 1.84 1.18
CA THR A 38 -6.59 0.66 1.83
C THR A 38 -7.11 0.99 3.21
N LEU A 39 -6.31 1.72 3.99
CA LEU A 39 -6.73 2.13 5.31
C LEU A 39 -7.92 3.11 5.28
N HIS A 40 -7.99 3.99 4.29
CA HIS A 40 -9.11 4.94 4.15
C HIS A 40 -10.43 4.25 3.79
N TRP A 41 -10.41 3.33 2.83
CA TRP A 41 -11.64 2.71 2.30
C TRP A 41 -12.07 1.46 3.07
N PHE A 42 -11.12 0.65 3.52
CA PHE A 42 -11.37 -0.66 4.12
C PHE A 42 -10.97 -0.73 5.59
N GLY A 43 -10.29 0.29 6.12
CA GLY A 43 -9.72 0.26 7.46
C GLY A 43 -8.57 -0.73 7.58
N ASN A 44 -8.16 -1.01 8.82
CA ASN A 44 -7.19 -2.05 9.10
C ASN A 44 -7.89 -3.41 9.08
N THR A 45 -7.90 -4.05 7.90
CA THR A 45 -8.48 -5.39 7.73
C THR A 45 -7.52 -6.49 8.19
N SER A 46 -6.63 -6.21 9.14
CA SER A 46 -5.69 -7.23 9.62
C SER A 46 -4.76 -7.66 8.44
N SER A 47 -4.54 -8.97 8.25
CA SER A 47 -3.58 -9.57 7.30
C SER A 47 -3.94 -9.33 5.87
N SER A 48 -5.24 -9.18 5.61
CA SER A 48 -5.73 -8.95 4.27
C SER A 48 -5.39 -7.56 3.76
N SER A 49 -5.04 -6.58 4.61
CA SER A 49 -4.66 -5.23 4.17
C SER A 49 -3.54 -5.28 3.12
N LEU A 50 -2.56 -6.16 3.32
CA LEU A 50 -1.49 -6.44 2.36
C LEU A 50 -2.02 -6.77 0.95
N TRP A 51 -3.10 -7.53 0.85
CA TRP A 51 -3.67 -7.97 -0.43
C TRP A 51 -4.56 -6.91 -1.06
N TYR A 52 -5.33 -6.17 -0.26
CA TYR A 52 -6.08 -5.00 -0.74
C TYR A 52 -5.16 -3.95 -1.36
N GLU A 53 -4.00 -3.72 -0.76
CA GLU A 53 -3.01 -2.78 -1.29
C GLU A 53 -2.37 -3.23 -2.59
N LEU A 54 -2.05 -4.52 -2.70
CA LEU A 54 -1.58 -5.08 -3.96
C LEU A 54 -2.65 -4.93 -5.04
N ALA A 55 -3.92 -5.18 -4.68
CA ALA A 55 -5.03 -4.98 -5.58
C ALA A 55 -5.22 -3.50 -5.98
N ASP A 56 -4.98 -2.51 -5.10
CA ASP A 56 -5.02 -1.07 -5.47
C ASP A 56 -3.95 -0.75 -6.53
N ILE A 57 -2.74 -1.27 -6.33
CA ILE A 57 -1.60 -1.07 -7.23
C ILE A 57 -1.86 -1.70 -8.60
N GLU A 58 -2.39 -2.93 -8.60
CA GLU A 58 -2.81 -3.63 -9.81
C GLU A 58 -3.96 -2.90 -10.52
N ALA A 59 -4.95 -2.43 -9.75
CA ALA A 59 -6.13 -1.78 -10.29
C ALA A 59 -5.81 -0.45 -10.98
N LYS A 60 -4.84 0.31 -10.43
CA LYS A 60 -4.31 1.52 -11.05
C LYS A 60 -3.37 1.26 -12.25
N VAL A 61 -3.23 0.00 -12.67
CA VAL A 61 -2.43 -0.46 -13.84
C VAL A 61 -0.97 -0.02 -13.74
N ARG A 62 -0.41 -0.03 -12.51
CA ARG A 62 0.96 0.46 -12.26
C ARG A 62 2.02 -0.62 -12.38
N MET A 63 1.65 -1.88 -12.66
CA MET A 63 2.57 -3.01 -12.67
C MET A 63 2.79 -3.60 -14.07
N LYS A 64 4.03 -3.53 -14.53
CA LYS A 64 4.52 -4.19 -15.74
C LYS A 64 5.41 -5.37 -15.39
N LYS A 65 5.60 -6.29 -16.34
CA LYS A 65 6.56 -7.39 -16.17
C LYS A 65 7.94 -6.84 -15.76
N GLY A 66 8.54 -7.43 -14.72
CA GLY A 66 9.81 -7.02 -14.14
C GLY A 66 9.73 -5.91 -13.08
N ASP A 67 8.57 -5.27 -12.89
CA ASP A 67 8.39 -4.35 -11.77
C ASP A 67 8.42 -5.11 -10.44
N ARG A 68 8.93 -4.46 -9.40
CA ARG A 68 9.05 -5.06 -8.07
C ARG A 68 8.15 -4.36 -7.07
N VAL A 69 7.57 -5.12 -6.15
CA VAL A 69 6.82 -4.60 -5.01
C VAL A 69 7.47 -5.08 -3.73
N TRP A 70 7.85 -4.14 -2.87
CA TRP A 70 8.35 -4.46 -1.53
C TRP A 70 7.25 -4.25 -0.51
N LYS A 71 6.77 -5.33 0.11
CA LYS A 71 5.76 -5.29 1.16
C LYS A 71 6.45 -5.42 2.50
N ILE A 72 6.17 -4.49 3.40
CA ILE A 72 6.64 -4.55 4.78
C ILE A 72 5.40 -4.55 5.67
N ALA A 73 5.34 -5.47 6.63
CA ALA A 73 4.20 -5.68 7.50
C ALA A 73 4.69 -5.80 8.96
N PHE A 74 4.12 -5.00 9.86
CA PHE A 74 4.38 -5.11 11.30
C PHE A 74 3.18 -5.74 11.99
N GLY A 75 3.40 -6.68 12.92
CA GLY A 75 2.37 -7.35 13.71
C GLY A 75 2.44 -6.97 15.20
N SER A 76 1.47 -7.44 15.99
CA SER A 76 1.53 -7.34 17.46
C SER A 76 2.80 -8.00 18.02
N GLY A 77 3.45 -7.34 18.99
CA GLY A 77 4.62 -7.90 19.69
C GLY A 77 5.95 -7.76 18.93
N PHE A 78 6.18 -6.62 18.27
CA PHE A 78 7.41 -6.28 17.53
C PHE A 78 7.75 -7.21 16.35
N LYS A 79 6.78 -7.99 15.86
CA LYS A 79 6.99 -8.85 14.69
C LYS A 79 7.02 -7.99 13.42
N CYS A 80 8.00 -8.23 12.57
CA CYS A 80 8.10 -7.62 11.24
C CYS A 80 8.23 -8.73 10.19
N ASN A 81 7.48 -8.60 9.11
CA ASN A 81 7.59 -9.42 7.90
C ASN A 81 7.91 -8.50 6.73
N SER A 82 8.84 -8.91 5.87
CA SER A 82 9.27 -8.18 4.70
C SER A 82 9.40 -9.15 3.53
N ALA A 83 8.76 -8.83 2.41
CA ALA A 83 8.82 -9.64 1.20
C ALA A 83 8.92 -8.75 -0.05
N VAL A 84 9.81 -9.11 -0.97
CA VAL A 84 9.93 -8.48 -2.29
C VAL A 84 9.37 -9.42 -3.34
N TRP A 85 8.48 -8.90 -4.16
CA TRP A 85 7.79 -9.61 -5.22
C TRP A 85 8.21 -9.02 -6.56
N GLU A 86 8.45 -9.85 -7.57
CA GLU A 86 8.67 -9.41 -8.94
C GLU A 86 7.45 -9.78 -9.80
N CYS A 87 7.01 -8.84 -10.61
CA CYS A 87 5.85 -8.99 -11.46
C CYS A 87 6.22 -9.85 -12.68
N ASN A 88 5.72 -11.09 -12.73
CA ASN A 88 6.06 -12.03 -13.80
C ASN A 88 5.38 -11.73 -15.14
N ARG A 89 4.34 -10.88 -15.14
CA ARG A 89 3.55 -10.49 -16.33
C ARG A 89 3.00 -9.08 -16.18
N THR A 90 2.77 -8.37 -17.28
CA THR A 90 2.10 -7.06 -17.22
C THR A 90 0.64 -7.22 -16.83
N ILE A 91 0.20 -6.46 -15.83
CA ILE A 91 -1.18 -6.49 -15.32
C ILE A 91 -2.04 -5.52 -16.14
N LYS A 92 -3.20 -5.99 -16.59
CA LYS A 92 -4.23 -5.16 -17.24
C LYS A 92 -5.21 -4.67 -16.18
N ALA A 93 -5.91 -3.57 -16.46
CA ALA A 93 -6.98 -3.06 -15.60
C ALA A 93 -7.94 -4.20 -15.22
N PRO A 94 -8.06 -4.55 -13.93
CA PRO A 94 -9.02 -5.54 -13.47
C PRO A 94 -10.43 -5.02 -13.72
N THR A 95 -11.28 -5.83 -14.35
CA THR A 95 -12.70 -5.51 -14.57
C THR A 95 -13.57 -5.87 -13.38
N ASP A 96 -13.07 -6.74 -12.49
CA ASP A 96 -13.74 -7.22 -11.28
C ASP A 96 -12.74 -7.18 -10.13
N CYS A 97 -12.71 -6.06 -9.39
CA CYS A 97 -11.90 -5.93 -8.19
C CYS A 97 -12.55 -4.98 -7.17
N PRO A 98 -12.18 -5.06 -5.88
CA PRO A 98 -12.77 -4.22 -4.83
C PRO A 98 -12.59 -2.71 -5.03
N TRP A 99 -11.69 -2.33 -5.94
CA TRP A 99 -11.30 -0.95 -6.20
C TRP A 99 -12.02 -0.31 -7.39
N VAL A 100 -12.70 -1.09 -8.26
CA VAL A 100 -13.25 -0.59 -9.53
C VAL A 100 -14.11 0.66 -9.33
N ASP A 101 -14.94 0.66 -8.29
CA ASP A 101 -15.86 1.75 -8.02
C ASP A 101 -15.17 2.97 -7.38
N CYS A 102 -14.16 2.78 -6.53
CA CYS A 102 -13.60 3.84 -5.68
C CYS A 102 -12.20 4.34 -6.11
N MET A 103 -11.54 3.69 -7.08
CA MET A 103 -10.15 3.96 -7.46
C MET A 103 -9.87 5.43 -7.83
N ASN A 104 -10.81 6.08 -8.51
CA ASN A 104 -10.68 7.47 -8.95
C ASN A 104 -11.21 8.49 -7.93
N ARG A 105 -11.78 8.03 -6.81
CA ARG A 105 -12.48 8.86 -5.82
C ARG A 105 -11.61 9.23 -4.62
N TYR A 106 -10.31 9.00 -4.69
CA TYR A 106 -9.41 9.40 -3.63
C TYR A 106 -9.28 10.93 -3.54
N PRO A 107 -9.21 11.54 -2.34
CA PRO A 107 -9.03 12.98 -2.23
C PRO A 107 -7.77 13.41 -2.98
N LYS A 108 -7.91 14.37 -3.90
CA LYS A 108 -6.78 15.02 -4.59
C LYS A 108 -5.90 15.87 -3.66
N ALA A 109 -6.14 15.85 -2.36
CA ALA A 109 -5.39 16.57 -1.36
C ALA A 109 -5.08 15.63 -0.18
N LEU A 110 -3.84 15.14 -0.14
CA LEU A 110 -3.15 14.92 1.12
C LEU A 110 -1.85 15.72 1.04
N GLU A 111 -2.02 17.05 1.08
CA GLU A 111 -1.08 17.96 1.72
C GLU A 111 -0.93 17.52 3.19
N PHE A 112 -0.04 16.58 3.45
CA PHE A 112 0.52 16.35 4.79
C PHE A 112 2.04 16.23 4.67
N ASP A 113 2.60 17.14 3.88
CA ASP A 113 4.02 17.47 3.86
C ASP A 113 4.15 18.98 4.10
N GLN A 114 3.70 19.43 5.27
CA GLN A 114 4.11 20.69 5.91
C GLN A 114 3.99 20.54 7.43
N SER A 115 4.90 19.76 8.04
CA SER A 115 5.34 19.94 9.44
C SER A 115 6.59 19.12 9.73
#